data_AF-A0A5S4FBC9-F1
#
_entry.id   AF-A0A5S4FBC9-F1
#
_cell.length_a   1.000
_cell.length_b   1.000
_cell.length_c   1.000
_cell.angle_alpha   90.00
_cell.angle_beta   90.00
_cell.angle_gamma   90.00
#
_symmetry.space_group_name_H-M   'P 1'
#
loop_
_entity.id
_entity.type
_entity.pdbx_description
1 polymer ?
#
loop_
_entity_poly.entity_id
_entity_poly.type
_entity_poly.pdbx_seq_one_letter_code
_entity_poly.pdbx_strand_id
1 'polypeptide(L)' 'MDVHEIRRRHEDALLAIPNVTGVSTGKGDADEDVIVVYVTHMASSGIPAELDGVPVKVMEIGTPTAQ' A
#
# COMPACT_ATOMS: atom_id res chain seq x y z
N MET A 1 -3.81 3.72 -17.92
CA MET A 1 -4.45 3.39 -16.64
C MET A 1 -3.45 3.82 -15.60
N ASP A 2 -3.78 4.88 -14.87
CA ASP A 2 -2.83 5.58 -14.02
C ASP A 2 -2.75 4.88 -12.65
N VAL A 3 -1.59 4.94 -11.98
CA VAL A 3 -1.40 4.31 -10.66
C VAL A 3 -2.45 4.80 -9.62
N HIS A 4 -2.92 6.04 -9.77
CA HIS A 4 -3.98 6.60 -8.95
C HIS A 4 -5.36 5.97 -9.17
N GLU A 5 -5.64 5.50 -10.39
CA GLU A 5 -6.88 4.78 -10.69
C GLU A 5 -6.80 3.34 -10.18
N ILE A 6 -5.65 2.69 -10.39
CA ILE A 6 -5.39 1.33 -9.88
C ILE A 6 -5.48 1.32 -8.34
N ARG A 7 -4.85 2.29 -7.67
CA ARG A 7 -4.97 2.45 -6.22
C ARG A 7 -6.43 2.58 -5.82
N ARG A 8 -7.18 3.54 -6.38
CA ARG A 8 -8.59 3.77 -6.02
C ARG A 8 -9.48 2.55 -6.23
N ARG A 9 -9.22 1.75 -7.27
CA ARG A 9 -9.97 0.52 -7.54
C ARG A 9 -9.75 -0.55 -6.47
N HIS A 10 -8.54 -0.62 -5.93
CA HIS A 10 -8.15 -1.63 -4.92
C HIS A 10 -8.17 -1.10 -3.49
N GLU A 11 -8.38 0.21 -3.30
CA GLU A 11 -8.31 0.90 -2.01
C GLU A 11 -9.27 0.28 -0.99
N ASP A 12 -10.55 0.11 -1.36
CA ASP A 12 -11.55 -0.53 -0.50
C ASP A 12 -11.16 -1.97 -0.12
N ALA A 13 -10.64 -2.74 -1.06
CA ALA A 13 -10.25 -4.14 -0.82
C ALA A 13 -9.03 -4.23 0.12
N LEU A 14 -8.06 -3.33 -0.05
CA LEU A 14 -6.89 -3.23 0.82
C LEU A 14 -7.27 -2.73 2.21
N LEU A 15 -8.12 -1.71 2.32
CA LEU A 15 -8.59 -1.17 3.59
C LEU A 15 -9.50 -2.16 4.36
N ALA A 16 -10.10 -3.13 3.68
CA ALA A 16 -10.84 -4.22 4.34
C ALA A 16 -9.92 -5.21 5.07
N ILE A 17 -8.60 -5.19 4.83
CA ILE A 17 -7.64 -6.03 5.52
C ILE A 17 -7.43 -5.48 6.94
N PRO A 18 -7.61 -6.29 8.01
CA PRO A 18 -7.64 -5.80 9.40
C PRO A 18 -6.36 -5.11 9.88
N ASN A 19 -5.24 -5.32 9.19
CA ASN A 19 -3.96 -4.71 9.55
C ASN A 19 -3.61 -3.50 8.67
N VAL A 20 -4.40 -3.18 7.65
CA VAL A 20 -4.14 -2.05 6.75
C VAL A 20 -4.78 -0.79 7.33
N THR A 21 -3.97 0.25 7.46
CA THR A 21 -4.41 1.56 8.00
C THR A 21 -4.54 2.60 6.90
N GLY A 22 -3.93 2.36 5.73
CA GLY A 22 -3.97 3.31 4.63
C GLY A 22 -3.28 2.80 3.39
N VAL A 23 -3.61 3.41 2.26
CA VAL A 23 -3.00 3.15 0.96
C VAL A 23 -2.62 4.48 0.32
N SER A 24 -1.41 4.57 -0.23
CA SER A 24 -0.93 5.74 -0.97
C SER A 24 -0.24 5.31 -2.25
N THR A 25 0.06 6.28 -3.12
CA THR A 25 0.95 6.09 -4.26
C THR A 25 2.29 6.73 -3.95
N GLY A 26 3.37 6.12 -4.41
CA GLY A 26 4.72 6.64 -4.25
C GLY A 26 5.57 6.30 -5.47
N LYS A 27 6.84 6.68 -5.40
CA LYS A 27 7.85 6.25 -6.38
C LYS A 27 8.80 5.23 -5.76
N GLY A 28 9.09 4.19 -6.53
CA GLY A 28 10.08 3.16 -6.21
C GLY A 28 11.50 3.65 -6.43
N ASP A 29 12.45 2.74 -6.20
CA ASP A 29 13.89 3.00 -6.31
C ASP A 29 14.32 3.35 -7.75
N ALA A 30 13.56 2.92 -8.77
CA ALA A 30 13.80 3.26 -10.18
C ALA A 30 12.89 4.36 -10.73
N ASP A 31 12.33 5.22 -9.86
CA ASP A 31 11.32 6.25 -10.22
C ASP A 31 10.00 5.64 -10.76
N GLU A 32 9.79 4.34 -10.59
CA GLU A 32 8.56 3.65 -11.00
C GLU A 32 7.40 3.97 -10.05
N ASP A 33 6.18 4.06 -10.59
CA ASP A 33 5.00 4.22 -9.77
C ASP A 33 4.74 2.94 -8.95
N VAL A 34 4.56 3.10 -7.63
CA VAL A 34 4.28 1.99 -6.71
C VAL A 34 3.11 2.30 -5.80
N ILE A 35 2.40 1.27 -5.36
CA ILE A 35 1.33 1.38 -4.37
C ILE A 35 1.93 1.10 -2.99
N VAL A 36 1.85 2.08 -2.10
CA VAL A 36 2.36 1.97 -0.73
C VAL A 36 1.20 1.63 0.21
N VAL A 37 1.27 0.47 0.85
CA VAL A 37 0.26 0.03 1.82
C VAL A 37 0.83 0.17 3.22
N TYR A 38 0.16 0.96 4.06
CA TYR A 38 0.52 1.14 5.45
C TYR A 38 -0.19 0.12 6.31
N VAL A 39 0.57 -0.61 7.12
CA VAL A 39 0.03 -1.60 8.06
C VAL A 39 0.41 -1.30 9.50
N THR A 40 -0.44 -1.68 10.45
CA THR A 40 -0.12 -1.64 11.89
C THR A 40 0.91 -2.69 12.28
N HIS A 41 0.95 -3.82 11.59
CA HIS A 41 1.87 -4.92 11.88
C HIS A 41 2.15 -5.74 10.60
N MET A 42 3.42 -6.06 10.34
CA MET A 42 3.91 -6.79 9.17
C MET A 42 3.59 -8.31 9.18
N ALA A 43 2.50 -8.72 9.83
CA ALA A 43 2.10 -10.12 9.89
C ALA A 43 1.14 -10.46 8.74
N SER A 44 1.52 -11.45 7.91
CA SER A 44 0.76 -12.18 6.88
C SER A 44 -0.56 -11.53 6.48
N SER A 45 -0.45 -10.33 5.89
CA SER A 45 -1.59 -9.42 5.74
C SER A 45 -2.47 -9.79 4.55
N GLY A 46 -2.11 -10.82 3.78
CA GLY A 46 -2.79 -11.16 2.53
C GLY A 46 -2.68 -10.07 1.46
N ILE A 47 -1.77 -9.11 1.64
CA ILE A 47 -1.55 -8.02 0.70
C ILE A 47 -0.78 -8.58 -0.50
N PRO A 48 -1.32 -8.46 -1.73
CA PRO A 48 -0.61 -8.90 -2.93
C PRO A 48 0.63 -8.05 -3.15
N ALA A 49 1.70 -8.66 -3.67
CA ALA A 49 2.94 -7.95 -3.99
C ALA A 49 2.82 -7.05 -5.24
N GLU A 50 1.75 -7.20 -6.01
CA GLU A 50 1.49 -6.46 -7.24
C GLU A 50 -0.03 -6.30 -7.44
N LEU A 51 -0.45 -5.15 -7.98
CA LEU A 51 -1.83 -4.84 -8.35
C LEU A 51 -1.88 -4.28 -9.77
N ASP A 52 -2.54 -5.00 -10.69
CA ASP A 52 -2.64 -4.62 -12.12
C ASP A 52 -1.29 -4.24 -12.75
N GLY A 53 -0.21 -4.95 -12.42
CA GLY A 53 1.14 -4.67 -12.92
C GLY A 53 1.91 -3.59 -12.16
N VAL A 54 1.31 -3.02 -11.09
CA VAL A 54 1.96 -2.02 -10.23
C VAL A 54 2.52 -2.70 -8.97
N PRO A 55 3.81 -2.51 -8.63
CA PRO A 55 4.39 -3.08 -7.43
C PRO A 55 3.71 -2.53 -6.17
N VAL A 56 3.50 -3.40 -5.19
CA VAL A 56 2.98 -3.03 -3.87
C VAL A 56 4.10 -3.08 -2.83
N LYS A 57 4.32 -1.96 -2.16
CA LYS A 57 5.29 -1.81 -1.07
C LYS A 57 4.55 -1.72 0.26
N VAL A 58 4.74 -2.73 1.11
CA VAL A 58 4.13 -2.74 2.46
C VAL A 58 5.07 -2.05 3.43
N MET A 59 4.55 -1.05 4.13
CA MET A 59 5.27 -0.27 5.13
C MET A 59 4.56 -0.43 6.48
N GLU A 60 5.29 -0.90 7.48
CA GLU A 60 4.77 -0.90 8.85
C GLU A 60 4.86 0.51 9.41
N ILE A 61 3.71 1.09 9.76
CA ILE A 61 3.67 2.32 10.56
C ILE A 61 3.66 1.92 12.03
N GLY A 62 4.84 1.91 12.65
CA GLY A 62 4.90 2.01 14.11
C GLY A 62 4.09 3.23 14.55
N THR A 63 3.46 3.18 15.73
CA THR A 63 2.62 4.28 16.28
C THR A 63 3.25 5.64 15.95
N PRO A 64 2.55 6.53 15.20
CA PRO A 64 3.15 7.77 14.76
C PRO A 64 3.53 8.60 15.99
N THR A 65 4.82 8.67 16.31
CA THR A 65 5.36 9.68 17.22
C THR A 65 5.44 10.96 16.41
N ALA A 66 4.38 11.76 16.41
CA ALA A 66 4.53 13.17 16.07
C ALA A 66 5.53 13.77 17.08
N GLN A 67 6.71 14.17 16.59
CA GLN A 67 7.67 15.01 17.34
C GLN A 67 7.49 16.47 16.94
#